data_AF-A0A419VWL6-F1
#
_entry.id   AF-A0A419VWL6-F1
#
_cell.length_a   1.000
_cell.length_b   1.000
_cell.length_c   1.000
_cell.angle_alpha   90.00
_cell.angle_beta   90.00
_cell.angle_gamma   90.00
#
_symmetry.space_group_name_H-M   'P 1'
#
loop_
_entity.id
_entity.type
_entity.pdbx_description
1 polymer ?
#
loop_
_entity_poly.entity_id
_entity_poly.type
_entity_poly.pdbx_seq_one_letter_code
_entity_poly.pdbx_strand_id
1 'polypeptide(L)'
;MKKHLYCTLFMLLALPLMGMSQTTCFVLIKEKKLSWACKTDAGYETFHLPSKLPYETRKKILEVKKSHITANSENTVRIKDINLKPDDYLIIYQETYQNKECGNYSMYFAFPVKDPSLAEQKIAERQKTSLLKESYQSHKIVEIIPPYKSDEPGFFQQINNSIIKYLKENGEDDLEREYQKSTAIGVRG
;
A
#
# COMPACT_ATOMS: atom_id res chain seq x y z
N MET A 1 -4.64 -44.41 -49.48
CA MET A 1 -5.58 -43.40 -48.96
C MET A 1 -5.96 -43.75 -47.53
N LYS A 2 -5.49 -42.98 -46.54
CA LYS A 2 -6.27 -42.43 -45.41
C LYS A 2 -5.31 -41.65 -44.51
N LYS A 3 -5.52 -40.34 -44.53
CA LYS A 3 -4.83 -39.31 -43.74
C LYS A 3 -5.46 -39.26 -42.34
N HIS A 4 -4.70 -38.68 -41.41
CA HIS A 4 -5.12 -38.06 -40.14
C HIS A 4 -5.29 -38.95 -38.92
N LEU A 5 -4.22 -39.06 -38.12
CA LEU A 5 -4.32 -39.40 -36.71
C LEU A 5 -3.23 -38.67 -35.88
N TYR A 6 -3.16 -37.34 -35.98
CA TYR A 6 -2.38 -36.52 -35.04
C TYR A 6 -3.00 -35.11 -34.98
N CYS A 7 -4.08 -34.94 -34.23
CA CYS A 7 -4.63 -33.60 -33.98
C CYS A 7 -5.33 -33.44 -32.63
N THR A 8 -5.02 -34.28 -31.64
CA THR A 8 -5.66 -34.21 -30.32
C THR A 8 -4.68 -34.56 -29.22
N LEU A 9 -3.64 -33.73 -29.03
CA LEU A 9 -2.88 -33.70 -27.78
C LEU A 9 -2.17 -32.36 -27.57
N PHE A 10 -2.90 -31.23 -27.72
CA PHE A 10 -2.35 -29.90 -27.42
C PHE A 10 -3.36 -28.98 -26.72
N MET A 11 -4.21 -29.53 -25.86
CA MET A 11 -5.21 -28.77 -25.11
C MET A 11 -5.35 -29.35 -23.70
N LEU A 12 -4.36 -29.15 -22.82
CA LEU A 12 -4.56 -29.33 -21.36
C LEU A 12 -3.46 -28.80 -20.43
N LEU A 13 -2.55 -27.94 -20.90
CA LEU A 13 -1.59 -27.25 -20.01
C LEU A 13 -1.53 -25.74 -20.29
N ALA A 14 -2.69 -25.14 -20.59
CA ALA A 14 -2.91 -23.75 -20.23
C ALA A 14 -3.63 -23.75 -18.88
N LEU A 15 -2.89 -24.11 -17.82
CA LEU A 15 -3.27 -23.61 -16.50
C LEU A 15 -3.34 -22.09 -16.67
N PRO A 16 -4.49 -21.45 -16.41
CA PRO A 16 -4.40 -20.04 -16.11
C PRO A 16 -3.49 -20.00 -14.89
N LEU A 17 -2.29 -19.45 -15.05
CA LEU A 17 -1.66 -18.70 -13.97
C LEU A 17 -2.73 -17.69 -13.58
N MET A 18 -3.64 -18.09 -12.69
CA MET A 18 -4.52 -17.20 -11.97
C MET A 18 -3.52 -16.26 -11.32
N GLY A 19 -3.35 -15.09 -11.94
CA GLY A 19 -2.51 -14.06 -11.40
C GLY A 19 -3.04 -13.84 -10.00
N MET A 20 -2.28 -14.25 -8.99
CA MET A 20 -2.57 -13.89 -7.61
C MET A 20 -2.80 -12.39 -7.65
N SER A 21 -4.02 -11.95 -7.35
CA SER A 21 -4.34 -10.53 -7.36
C SER A 21 -3.56 -9.90 -6.23
N GLN A 22 -2.36 -9.43 -6.54
CA GLN A 22 -1.59 -8.61 -5.63
C GLN A 22 -2.28 -7.25 -5.60
N THR A 23 -2.59 -6.79 -4.40
CA THR A 23 -3.07 -5.43 -4.18
C THR A 23 -1.92 -4.64 -3.58
N THR A 24 -1.74 -3.40 -4.02
CA THR A 24 -0.74 -2.51 -3.44
C THR A 24 -1.43 -1.58 -2.46
N CYS A 25 -1.03 -1.66 -1.20
CA CYS A 25 -1.35 -0.67 -0.17
C CYS A 25 -0.24 0.39 -0.16
N PHE A 26 -0.61 1.66 -0.23
CA PHE A 26 0.30 2.78 -0.05
C PHE A 26 0.19 3.28 1.38
N VAL A 27 1.31 3.27 2.11
CA VAL A 27 1.40 3.88 3.44
C VAL A 27 2.09 5.23 3.29
N LEU A 28 1.33 6.30 3.45
CA LEU A 28 1.78 7.69 3.38
C LEU A 28 2.17 8.15 4.77
N ILE A 29 3.47 8.22 5.05
CA ILE A 29 4.04 8.59 6.33
C ILE A 29 4.27 10.10 6.35
N LYS A 30 3.66 10.79 7.32
CA LYS A 30 3.84 12.22 7.57
C LYS A 30 5.13 12.40 8.37
N GLU A 31 6.07 13.15 7.84
CA GLU A 31 7.37 13.42 8.45
C GLU A 31 7.42 14.87 8.93
N LYS A 32 7.74 15.08 10.19
CA LYS A 32 7.96 16.39 10.79
C LYS A 32 9.44 16.62 11.01
N LYS A 33 9.90 17.85 10.72
CA LYS A 33 11.26 18.27 11.04
C LYS A 33 11.38 18.54 12.55
N LEU A 34 12.35 17.91 13.21
CA LEU A 34 12.70 18.20 14.60
C LEU A 34 13.82 19.25 14.69
N SER A 35 14.79 19.16 13.78
CA SER A 35 15.90 20.13 13.65
C SER A 35 16.41 20.12 12.21
N TRP A 36 17.44 20.91 11.89
CA TRP A 36 18.01 20.96 10.54
C TRP A 36 18.44 19.59 9.99
N ALA A 37 18.92 18.69 10.87
CA ALA A 37 19.37 17.35 10.53
C ALA A 37 18.42 16.22 10.96
N CYS A 38 17.39 16.52 11.76
CA CYS A 38 16.55 15.52 12.40
C CYS A 38 15.10 15.55 11.89
N LYS A 39 14.55 14.37 11.61
CA LYS A 39 13.14 14.16 11.26
C LYS A 39 12.53 13.10 12.17
N THR A 40 11.24 13.23 12.41
CA THR A 40 10.41 12.22 13.07
C THR A 40 9.17 11.98 12.24
N ASP A 41 8.67 10.76 12.25
CA ASP A 41 7.37 10.49 11.67
C ASP A 41 6.28 10.94 12.68
N ALA A 42 5.32 11.73 12.22
CA ALA A 42 4.26 12.35 13.01
C ALA A 42 2.90 11.64 12.86
N GLY A 43 2.77 10.75 11.89
CA GLY A 43 1.56 9.96 11.64
C GLY A 43 1.63 9.27 10.28
N TYR A 44 0.58 8.53 9.94
CA TYR A 44 0.46 7.89 8.64
C TYR A 44 -0.99 7.91 8.14
N GLU A 45 -1.16 7.70 6.85
CA GLU A 45 -2.42 7.35 6.21
C GLU A 45 -2.20 6.15 5.29
N THR A 46 -3.18 5.26 5.19
CA THR A 46 -3.16 4.19 4.20
C THR A 46 -4.06 4.53 3.03
N PHE A 47 -3.63 4.19 1.82
CA PHE A 47 -4.39 4.43 0.62
C PHE A 47 -4.26 3.23 -0.33
N HIS A 48 -5.38 2.68 -0.75
CA HIS A 48 -5.41 1.49 -1.61
C HIS A 48 -5.71 1.91 -3.03
N LEU A 49 -4.92 1.41 -3.98
CA LEU A 49 -5.19 1.59 -5.41
C LEU A 49 -5.26 0.22 -6.08
N PRO A 50 -6.20 0.01 -7.02
CA PRO A 50 -6.26 -1.22 -7.80
C PRO A 50 -4.94 -1.47 -8.54
N SER A 51 -4.42 -2.69 -8.47
CA SER A 51 -3.17 -3.06 -9.14
C SER A 51 -3.26 -2.99 -10.67
N LYS A 52 -4.47 -3.11 -11.23
CA LYS A 52 -4.75 -2.96 -12.66
C LYS A 52 -4.74 -1.50 -13.15
N LEU A 53 -4.67 -0.52 -12.25
CA LEU A 53 -4.65 0.89 -12.64
C LEU A 53 -3.33 1.22 -13.36
N PRO A 54 -3.37 1.94 -14.51
CA PRO A 54 -2.17 2.38 -15.21
C PRO A 54 -1.22 3.16 -14.30
N TYR A 55 0.08 3.00 -14.53
CA TYR A 55 1.13 3.62 -13.71
C TYR A 55 0.99 5.16 -13.63
N GLU A 56 0.76 5.82 -14.77
CA GLU A 56 0.64 7.29 -14.81
C GLU A 56 -0.57 7.79 -14.01
N THR A 57 -1.74 7.17 -14.16
CA THR A 57 -2.94 7.53 -13.39
C THR A 57 -2.72 7.28 -11.90
N ARG A 58 -2.08 6.15 -11.53
CA ARG A 58 -1.73 5.83 -10.15
C ARG A 58 -0.81 6.90 -9.54
N LYS A 59 0.22 7.30 -10.28
CA LYS A 59 1.17 8.33 -9.86
C LYS A 59 0.49 9.67 -9.64
N LYS A 60 -0.38 10.11 -10.55
CA LYS A 60 -1.16 11.35 -10.40
C LYS A 60 -2.01 11.34 -9.13
N ILE A 61 -2.75 10.26 -8.89
CA ILE A 61 -3.59 10.15 -7.68
C ILE A 61 -2.73 10.19 -6.41
N LEU A 62 -1.56 9.54 -6.40
CA LEU A 62 -0.65 9.58 -5.25
C LEU A 62 -0.06 10.96 -5.01
N GLU A 63 0.30 11.70 -6.06
CA GLU A 63 0.81 13.09 -5.92
C GLU A 63 -0.27 14.04 -5.41
N VAL A 64 -1.51 13.91 -5.88
CA VAL A 64 -2.67 14.63 -5.33
C VAL A 64 -2.84 14.28 -3.85
N LYS A 65 -2.88 12.98 -3.52
CA LYS A 65 -3.01 12.54 -2.12
C LYS A 65 -1.90 13.10 -1.23
N LYS A 66 -0.67 13.11 -1.73
CA LYS A 66 0.49 13.69 -1.06
C LYS A 66 0.34 15.21 -0.88
N SER A 67 -0.05 15.95 -1.92
CA SER A 67 -0.19 17.40 -1.87
C SER A 67 -1.23 17.82 -0.82
N HIS A 68 -2.37 17.15 -0.77
CA HIS A 68 -3.43 17.41 0.22
C HIS A 68 -2.96 17.15 1.66
N ILE A 69 -2.17 16.11 1.90
CA ILE A 69 -1.60 15.86 3.22
C ILE A 69 -0.60 16.97 3.60
N THR A 70 0.16 17.49 2.64
CA THR A 70 1.17 18.53 2.88
C THR A 70 0.63 19.96 2.90
N ALA A 71 -0.57 20.21 2.35
CA ALA A 71 -1.08 21.54 2.00
C ALA A 71 -1.11 22.55 3.16
N ASN A 72 -1.14 22.09 4.41
CA ASN A 72 -1.25 22.94 5.60
C ASN A 72 -0.21 22.64 6.67
N SER A 73 0.94 22.05 6.33
CA SER A 73 1.94 21.69 7.32
C SER A 73 3.37 21.79 6.83
N GLU A 74 4.31 22.03 7.75
CA GLU A 74 5.75 21.86 7.51
C GLU A 74 6.15 20.38 7.30
N ASN A 75 5.18 19.47 7.21
CA ASN A 75 5.46 18.06 7.08
C ASN A 75 5.81 17.72 5.63
N THR A 76 6.79 16.83 5.47
CA THR A 76 6.98 16.09 4.21
C THR A 76 6.21 14.78 4.28
N VAL A 77 5.93 14.17 3.13
CA VAL A 77 5.27 12.86 3.07
C VAL A 77 6.16 11.89 2.32
N ARG A 78 6.47 10.78 2.97
CA ARG A 78 7.15 9.63 2.40
C ARG A 78 6.14 8.52 2.13
N ILE A 79 6.13 8.00 0.92
CA ILE A 79 5.22 6.93 0.50
C ILE A 79 5.97 5.60 0.52
N LYS A 80 5.39 4.57 1.14
CA LYS A 80 5.83 3.18 1.04
C LYS A 80 4.77 2.37 0.32
N ASP A 81 5.17 1.67 -0.74
CA ASP A 81 4.33 0.72 -1.45
C ASP A 81 4.49 -0.69 -0.85
N ILE A 82 3.39 -1.24 -0.35
CA ILE A 82 3.36 -2.56 0.28
C ILE A 82 2.50 -3.48 -0.59
N ASN A 83 3.15 -4.49 -1.16
CA ASN A 83 2.44 -5.53 -1.93
C ASN A 83 1.83 -6.56 -0.97
N LEU A 84 0.51 -6.71 -1.05
CA LEU A 84 -0.27 -7.62 -0.23
C LEU A 84 -0.78 -8.78 -1.09
N LYS A 85 -0.58 -10.00 -0.62
CA LYS A 85 -1.30 -11.18 -1.12
C LYS A 85 -2.72 -11.19 -0.55
N PRO A 86 -3.67 -11.93 -1.17
CA PRO A 86 -5.06 -11.94 -0.74
C PRO A 86 -5.28 -12.19 0.76
N ASP A 87 -4.46 -13.05 1.36
CA ASP A 87 -4.55 -13.44 2.78
C ASP A 87 -3.53 -12.74 3.69
N ASP A 88 -2.79 -11.75 3.19
CA ASP A 88 -1.85 -11.00 4.01
C ASP A 88 -2.55 -9.91 4.82
N TYR A 89 -2.37 -9.93 6.14
CA TYR A 89 -2.60 -8.79 7.01
C TYR A 89 -1.49 -7.76 6.82
N LEU A 90 -1.83 -6.48 6.85
CA LEU A 90 -0.84 -5.41 6.90
C LEU A 90 -0.66 -4.95 8.34
N ILE A 91 0.54 -5.15 8.88
CA ILE A 91 0.93 -4.63 10.19
C ILE A 91 1.53 -3.25 9.98
N ILE A 92 1.03 -2.25 10.70
CA ILE A 92 1.65 -0.94 10.83
C ILE A 92 2.05 -0.77 12.28
N TYR A 93 3.29 -0.33 12.48
CA TYR A 93 3.83 -0.18 13.82
C TYR A 93 4.82 0.99 13.88
N GLN A 94 4.94 1.57 15.06
CA GLN A 94 5.79 2.70 15.35
C GLN A 94 6.96 2.22 16.22
N GLU A 95 8.17 2.63 15.86
CA GLU A 95 9.36 2.45 16.67
C GLU A 95 9.81 3.78 17.23
N THR A 96 10.23 3.79 18.49
CA THR A 96 10.82 4.94 19.16
C THR A 96 12.31 4.74 19.30
N TYR A 97 13.05 5.78 18.93
CA TYR A 97 14.49 5.83 18.99
C TYR A 97 14.94 7.03 19.83
N GLN A 98 16.13 6.91 20.41
CA GLN A 98 16.81 8.00 21.12
C GLN A 98 18.18 8.24 20.51
N ASN A 99 18.43 9.48 20.10
CA ASN A 99 19.73 9.93 19.61
C ASN A 99 20.14 11.21 20.36
N LYS A 100 21.43 11.39 20.62
CA LYS A 100 21.94 12.54 21.38
C LYS A 100 21.66 13.89 20.72
N GLU A 101 21.67 13.95 19.39
CA GLU A 101 21.46 15.16 18.58
C GLU A 101 19.97 15.44 18.34
N CYS A 102 19.17 14.39 18.12
CA CYS A 102 17.75 14.51 17.75
C CYS A 102 16.78 14.35 18.94
N GLY A 103 17.26 13.93 20.11
CA GLY A 103 16.40 13.52 21.22
C GLY A 103 15.62 12.25 20.88
N ASN A 104 14.39 12.17 21.38
CA ASN A 104 13.47 11.08 21.06
C ASN A 104 12.76 11.36 19.73
N TYR A 105 12.79 10.38 18.84
CA TYR A 105 12.10 10.45 17.55
C TYR A 105 11.46 9.10 17.22
N SER A 106 10.43 9.15 16.39
CA SER A 106 9.64 7.98 16.01
C SER A 106 9.72 7.71 14.52
N MET A 107 9.60 6.44 14.15
CA MET A 107 9.52 6.01 12.77
C MET A 107 8.40 4.99 12.58
N TYR A 108 7.59 5.17 11.54
CA TYR A 108 6.56 4.21 11.15
C TYR A 108 7.09 3.22 10.12
N PHE A 109 6.71 1.97 10.34
CA PHE A 109 7.02 0.85 9.47
C PHE A 109 5.77 0.05 9.21
N ALA A 110 5.77 -0.62 8.07
CA ALA A 110 4.66 -1.45 7.65
C ALA A 110 5.20 -2.70 6.96
N PHE A 111 4.58 -3.85 7.21
CA PHE A 111 4.93 -5.11 6.56
C PHE A 111 3.74 -6.08 6.50
N PRO A 112 3.68 -6.93 5.46
CA PRO A 112 2.67 -7.97 5.37
C PRO A 112 3.00 -9.19 6.25
N VAL A 113 1.97 -9.82 6.82
CA VAL A 113 2.03 -11.12 7.50
C VAL A 113 0.80 -11.96 7.18
N LYS A 114 0.97 -13.29 7.12
CA LYS A 114 -0.18 -14.20 7.00
C LYS A 114 -0.95 -14.38 8.30
N ASP A 115 -0.26 -14.19 9.43
CA ASP A 115 -0.82 -14.33 10.76
C ASP A 115 -0.32 -13.15 11.63
N PRO A 116 -1.21 -12.31 12.17
CA PRO A 116 -0.86 -11.21 13.05
C PRO A 116 -0.06 -11.64 14.29
N SER A 117 -0.18 -12.89 14.74
CA SER A 117 0.58 -13.43 15.88
C SER A 117 2.10 -13.40 15.64
N LEU A 118 2.53 -13.39 14.37
CA LEU A 118 3.94 -13.34 13.96
C LEU A 118 4.50 -11.92 13.88
N ALA A 119 3.71 -10.88 14.15
CA ALA A 119 4.12 -9.49 14.03
C ALA A 119 5.32 -9.17 14.93
N GLU A 120 5.23 -9.53 16.22
CA GLU A 120 6.28 -9.30 17.22
C GLU A 120 7.61 -9.96 16.83
N GLN A 121 7.55 -11.20 16.33
CA GLN A 121 8.74 -11.91 15.86
C GLN A 121 9.41 -11.15 14.70
N LYS A 122 8.65 -10.73 13.70
CA LYS A 122 9.20 -9.98 12.56
C LYS A 122 9.79 -8.63 12.97
N ILE A 123 9.16 -7.93 13.91
CA ILE A 123 9.69 -6.68 14.45
C ILE A 123 11.04 -6.94 15.12
N ALA A 124 11.16 -7.98 15.94
CA ALA A 124 12.40 -8.36 16.59
C ALA A 124 13.52 -8.73 15.59
N GLU A 125 13.19 -9.48 14.53
CA GLU A 125 14.13 -9.82 13.44
C GLU A 125 14.65 -8.58 12.72
N ARG A 126 13.76 -7.63 12.42
CA ARG A 126 14.15 -6.34 11.82
C ARG A 126 15.05 -5.55 12.75
N GLN A 127 14.76 -5.50 14.05
CA GLN A 127 15.60 -4.78 15.01
C GLN A 127 17.03 -5.31 15.06
N LYS A 128 17.20 -6.64 15.03
CA LYS A 128 18.53 -7.28 15.03
C LYS A 128 19.41 -6.84 13.86
N THR A 129 18.80 -6.52 12.72
CA THR A 129 19.49 -6.14 11.48
C THR A 129 19.48 -4.63 11.21
N SER A 130 18.84 -3.84 12.07
CA SER A 130 18.72 -2.39 11.92
C SER A 130 20.05 -1.68 12.18
N LEU A 131 20.38 -0.70 11.32
CA LEU A 131 21.47 0.24 11.57
C LEU A 131 21.23 1.13 12.80
N LEU A 132 19.97 1.24 13.24
CA LEU A 132 19.54 2.04 14.39
C LEU A 132 19.32 1.19 15.65
N LYS A 133 19.81 -0.06 15.68
CA LYS A 133 19.57 -0.98 16.82
C LYS A 133 20.06 -0.42 18.17
N GLU A 134 21.17 0.31 18.18
CA GLU A 134 21.76 0.87 19.41
C GLU A 134 20.98 2.10 19.92
N SER A 135 20.19 2.75 19.06
CA SER A 135 19.32 3.87 19.44
C SER A 135 17.89 3.45 19.72
N TYR A 136 17.52 2.19 19.49
CA TYR A 136 16.17 1.68 19.70
C TYR A 136 15.77 1.70 21.17
N GLN A 137 14.54 2.15 21.45
CA GLN A 137 13.97 2.20 22.81
C GLN A 137 12.79 1.27 22.97
N SER A 138 11.81 1.37 22.06
CA SER A 138 10.56 0.62 22.15
C SER A 138 9.84 0.60 20.81
N HIS A 139 8.80 -0.24 20.71
CA HIS A 139 7.87 -0.20 19.59
C HIS A 139 6.44 -0.44 20.07
N LYS A 140 5.49 -0.14 19.19
CA LYS A 140 4.07 -0.40 19.37
C LYS A 140 3.44 -0.72 18.02
N ILE A 141 2.69 -1.83 17.94
CA ILE A 141 1.77 -2.08 16.83
C ILE A 141 0.64 -1.05 16.92
N VAL A 142 0.49 -0.22 15.89
CA VAL A 142 -0.51 0.85 15.86
C VAL A 142 -1.77 0.42 15.14
N GLU A 143 -1.65 -0.48 14.15
CA GLU A 143 -2.79 -0.97 13.38
C GLU A 143 -2.48 -2.35 12.78
N ILE A 144 -3.51 -3.19 12.74
CA ILE A 144 -3.52 -4.48 12.07
C ILE A 144 -4.66 -4.43 11.07
N ILE A 145 -4.32 -4.29 9.80
CA ILE A 145 -5.28 -4.19 8.73
C ILE A 145 -5.54 -5.61 8.19
N PRO A 146 -6.79 -6.10 8.19
CA PRO A 146 -7.10 -7.45 7.78
C PRO A 146 -6.83 -7.67 6.28
N PRO A 147 -6.74 -8.94 5.83
CA PRO A 147 -6.47 -9.25 4.44
C PRO A 147 -7.53 -8.76 3.49
N TYR A 148 -7.07 -8.42 2.29
CA TYR A 148 -7.89 -8.00 1.16
C TYR A 148 -8.36 -9.25 0.44
N LYS A 149 -9.43 -9.88 0.93
CA LYS A 149 -10.06 -11.01 0.27
C LYS A 149 -10.60 -10.58 -1.09
N SER A 150 -9.77 -10.72 -2.12
CA SER A 150 -10.06 -10.31 -3.49
C SER A 150 -11.24 -11.05 -4.10
N ASP A 151 -11.63 -12.16 -3.49
CA ASP A 151 -12.78 -12.99 -3.83
C ASP A 151 -14.09 -12.52 -3.18
N GLU A 152 -14.07 -11.56 -2.24
CA GLU A 152 -15.30 -10.99 -1.67
C GLU A 152 -16.03 -10.11 -2.69
N PRO A 153 -17.29 -10.45 -3.05
CA PRO A 153 -18.07 -9.66 -3.99
C PRO A 153 -18.26 -8.22 -3.50
N GLY A 154 -17.97 -7.23 -4.35
CA GLY A 154 -18.18 -5.81 -4.06
C GLY A 154 -17.01 -5.11 -3.34
N PHE A 155 -15.99 -5.84 -2.89
CA PHE A 155 -14.85 -5.24 -2.18
C PHE A 155 -14.06 -4.24 -3.06
N PHE A 156 -13.69 -4.64 -4.28
CA PHE A 156 -13.05 -3.73 -5.24
C PHE A 156 -13.94 -2.54 -5.60
N GLN A 157 -15.27 -2.73 -5.59
CA GLN A 157 -16.21 -1.65 -5.83
C GLN A 157 -16.19 -0.63 -4.69
N GLN A 158 -16.02 -1.06 -3.43
CA GLN A 158 -15.87 -0.15 -2.29
C GLN A 158 -14.57 0.67 -2.40
N ILE A 159 -13.44 0.04 -2.73
CA ILE A 159 -12.17 0.76 -2.97
C ILE A 159 -12.36 1.80 -4.07
N ASN A 160 -12.94 1.39 -5.19
CA ASN A 160 -13.15 2.28 -6.32
C ASN A 160 -14.08 3.45 -5.96
N ASN A 161 -15.18 3.19 -5.23
CA ASN A 161 -16.08 4.22 -4.76
C ASN A 161 -15.39 5.19 -3.78
N SER A 162 -14.53 4.68 -2.91
CA SER A 162 -13.77 5.52 -1.98
C SER A 162 -12.79 6.44 -2.71
N ILE A 163 -12.14 5.96 -3.77
CA ILE A 163 -11.23 6.77 -4.59
C ILE A 163 -12.01 7.82 -5.38
N ILE A 164 -13.12 7.43 -6.01
CA ILE A 164 -13.99 8.36 -6.74
C ILE A 164 -14.50 9.46 -5.80
N LYS A 165 -15.00 9.08 -4.62
CA LYS A 165 -15.46 10.02 -3.60
C LYS A 165 -14.33 10.98 -3.19
N TYR A 166 -13.14 10.45 -2.91
CA TYR A 166 -11.97 11.24 -2.55
C TYR A 166 -11.62 12.26 -3.65
N LEU A 167 -11.56 11.85 -4.92
CA LEU A 167 -11.23 12.76 -6.02
C LEU A 167 -12.28 13.86 -6.18
N LYS A 168 -13.57 13.53 -6.10
CA LYS A 168 -14.66 14.52 -6.13
C LYS A 168 -14.60 15.52 -4.99
N GLU A 169 -14.44 15.04 -3.76
CA GLU A 169 -14.40 15.89 -2.56
C GLU A 169 -13.22 16.86 -2.57
N ASN A 170 -12.18 16.58 -3.36
CA ASN A 170 -11.00 17.42 -3.52
C ASN A 170 -10.99 18.21 -4.85
N GLY A 171 -12.07 18.18 -5.63
CA GLY A 171 -12.18 18.96 -6.87
C GLY A 171 -11.36 18.43 -8.05
N GLU A 172 -11.00 17.15 -8.04
CA GLU A 172 -10.12 16.50 -9.02
C GLU A 172 -10.93 15.81 -10.15
N ASP A 173 -11.88 16.54 -10.74
CA ASP A 173 -12.88 15.99 -11.69
C ASP A 173 -12.26 15.33 -12.94
N ASP A 174 -11.17 15.90 -13.46
CA ASP A 174 -10.47 15.34 -14.63
C ASP A 174 -9.76 14.02 -14.29
N LEU A 175 -9.15 13.95 -13.11
CA LEU A 175 -8.49 12.75 -12.62
C LEU A 175 -9.50 11.67 -12.24
N GLU A 176 -10.66 12.05 -11.68
CA GLU A 176 -11.78 11.14 -11.44
C GLU A 176 -12.23 10.47 -12.74
N ARG A 177 -12.40 11.25 -13.81
CA ARG A 177 -12.81 10.75 -15.12
C ARG A 177 -11.76 9.80 -15.72
N GLU A 178 -10.48 10.15 -15.62
CA GLU A 178 -9.36 9.29 -16.05
C GLU A 178 -9.34 7.96 -15.27
N TYR A 179 -9.57 8.04 -13.95
CA TYR A 179 -9.64 6.87 -13.07
C TYR A 179 -10.82 5.95 -13.41
N GLN A 180 -12.02 6.50 -13.62
CA GLN A 180 -13.21 5.72 -13.99
C GLN A 180 -13.05 5.03 -15.35
N LYS A 181 -12.45 5.70 -16.33
CA LYS A 181 -12.11 5.08 -17.63
C LYS A 181 -11.13 3.92 -17.46
N SER A 182 -10.12 4.10 -16.61
CA SER A 182 -9.06 3.11 -16.38
C SER A 182 -9.51 1.88 -15.58
N THR A 183 -10.59 1.99 -14.81
CA THR A 183 -11.14 0.92 -13.98
C THR A 183 -12.36 0.23 -14.62
N ALA A 184 -12.75 0.62 -15.84
CA ALA A 184 -13.90 0.09 -16.59
C ALA A 184 -15.26 0.21 -15.86
N ILE A 185 -15.37 1.11 -14.87
CA ILE A 185 -16.65 1.47 -14.24
C ILE A 185 -17.48 2.36 -15.19
N GLY A 186 -16.83 3.02 -16.14
CA GLY A 186 -17.46 3.67 -17.28
C GLY A 186 -17.22 2.86 -18.56
N VAL A 187 -18.29 2.68 -19.36
CA VAL A 187 -18.33 2.09 -20.71
C VAL A 187 -18.51 0.56 -20.79
N ARG A 188 -19.75 0.13 -20.59
CA ARG A 188 -20.46 -0.70 -21.58
C ARG A 188 -21.87 -0.15 -21.75
N GLY A 189 -22.13 0.43 -22.92
CA GLY A 189 -23.38 1.10 -23.32
C GLY A 189 -23.05 2.28 -24.22
#